data_AF-A0A316HE23-F1
#
_entry.id   AF-A0A316HE23-F1
#
_cell.length_a   1.000
_cell.length_b   1.000
_cell.length_c   1.000
_cell.angle_alpha   90.00
_cell.angle_beta   90.00
_cell.angle_gamma   90.00
#
_symmetry.space_group_name_H-M   'P 1'
#
loop_
_entity.id
_entity.type
_entity.pdbx_description
1 polymer ?
#
loop_
_entity_poly.entity_id
_entity_poly.type
_entity_poly.pdbx_seq_one_letter_code
_entity_poly.pdbx_strand_id
1 'polypeptide(L)'
;MKKLALFIFFAIASLTAFGQSPVNSDSVAYQLQRQKINRMLAARKQKFGQYQQSLSQHTGIFGFQTKDDIRRSAGILMEISKTDDAIFRELKILLEYRDFQQKQIQNHSHEAETANDAYLKVVTHLQQQNTHLKQQVKEAGEHFAARQNIYLAVIVFMGASILLLLLRKNRVKA
;
A
#
# COMPACT_ATOMS: atom_id res chain seq x y z
N MET A 1 2.02 -7.58 -41.57
CA MET A 1 3.26 -6.94 -41.05
C MET A 1 3.01 -5.63 -40.30
N LYS A 2 2.17 -4.70 -40.79
CA LYS A 2 1.88 -3.41 -40.10
C LYS A 2 1.30 -3.56 -38.67
N LYS A 3 0.39 -4.52 -38.45
CA LYS A 3 -0.21 -4.79 -37.13
C LYS A 3 0.80 -5.32 -36.10
N LEU A 4 1.79 -6.09 -36.55
CA LEU A 4 2.84 -6.64 -35.69
C LEU A 4 3.82 -5.55 -35.25
N ALA A 5 4.18 -4.65 -36.16
CA ALA A 5 5.01 -3.49 -35.87
C ALA A 5 4.36 -2.54 -34.85
N LEU A 6 3.04 -2.35 -34.96
CA LEU A 6 2.28 -1.49 -34.04
C LEU A 6 2.18 -2.11 -32.64
N PHE A 7 2.05 -3.43 -32.55
CA PHE A 7 2.06 -4.17 -31.28
C PHE A 7 3.43 -4.11 -30.58
N ILE A 8 4.52 -4.25 -31.35
CA ILE A 8 5.89 -4.13 -30.85
C ILE A 8 6.17 -2.69 -30.37
N PHE A 9 5.72 -1.69 -31.13
CA PHE A 9 5.85 -0.29 -30.72
C PHE A 9 5.09 0.00 -29.42
N PHE A 10 3.88 -0.53 -29.27
CA PHE A 10 3.09 -0.39 -28.03
C PHE A 10 3.74 -1.11 -26.84
N ALA A 11 4.36 -2.28 -27.06
CA ALA A 11 5.08 -3.03 -26.03
C ALA A 11 6.39 -2.33 -25.58
N ILE A 12 7.08 -1.63 -26.48
CA ILE A 12 8.29 -0.87 -26.14
C ILE A 12 7.92 0.45 -25.43
N ALA A 13 6.83 1.10 -25.85
CA ALA A 13 6.35 2.31 -25.20
C ALA A 13 5.87 2.06 -23.76
N SER A 14 5.26 0.91 -23.49
CA SER A 14 4.85 0.54 -22.12
C SER A 14 6.04 0.25 -21.21
N LEU A 15 7.14 -0.33 -21.71
CA LEU A 15 8.37 -0.55 -20.93
C LEU A 15 8.98 0.75 -20.39
N THR A 16 8.90 1.86 -21.14
CA THR A 16 9.40 3.17 -20.68
C THR A 16 8.47 3.85 -19.66
N ALA A 17 7.18 3.50 -19.62
CA ALA A 17 6.21 4.09 -18.71
C ALA A 17 6.28 3.49 -17.29
N PHE A 18 6.76 2.25 -17.14
CA PHE A 18 6.91 1.58 -15.84
C PHE A 18 8.30 1.74 -15.19
N GLY A 19 9.26 2.35 -15.88
CA GLY A 19 10.64 2.54 -15.40
C GLY A 19 10.84 3.75 -14.48
N GLN A 20 9.85 4.63 -14.34
CA GLN A 20 9.91 5.72 -13.36
C GLN A 20 9.48 5.19 -11.99
N SER A 21 10.35 4.41 -11.35
CA SER A 21 10.23 4.22 -9.90
C SER A 21 10.22 5.62 -9.27
N PRO A 22 9.24 5.95 -8.41
CA PRO A 22 9.28 7.22 -7.70
C PRO A 22 10.62 7.25 -6.98
N VAL A 23 11.46 8.22 -7.36
CA VAL A 23 12.65 8.54 -6.57
C VAL A 23 12.11 8.76 -5.17
N ASN A 24 12.45 7.87 -4.23
CA ASN A 24 12.08 8.01 -2.84
C ASN A 24 12.78 9.25 -2.29
N SER A 25 12.20 10.42 -2.55
CA SER A 25 12.65 11.75 -2.10
C SER A 25 12.87 11.75 -0.58
N ASP A 26 12.05 10.96 0.11
CA ASP A 26 12.11 10.66 1.54
C ASP A 26 13.41 9.96 1.96
N SER A 27 13.98 9.11 1.11
CA SER A 27 15.28 8.47 1.35
C SER A 27 16.43 9.47 1.19
N VAL A 28 16.35 10.35 0.20
CA VAL A 28 17.40 11.35 -0.09
C VAL A 28 17.50 12.38 1.02
N ALA A 29 16.37 12.93 1.48
CA ALA A 29 16.34 13.89 2.58
C ALA A 29 16.90 13.30 3.88
N TYR A 30 16.53 12.05 4.21
CA TYR A 30 17.05 11.32 5.36
C TYR A 30 18.57 11.11 5.29
N GLN A 31 19.08 10.73 4.12
CA GLN A 31 20.52 10.55 3.91
C GLN A 31 21.29 11.86 4.04
N LEU A 32 20.76 12.96 3.49
CA LEU A 32 21.36 14.27 3.60
C LEU A 32 21.45 14.73 5.07
N GLN A 33 20.39 14.49 5.86
CA GLN A 33 20.36 14.81 7.28
C GLN A 33 21.39 13.98 8.07
N ARG A 34 21.53 12.69 7.79
CA ARG A 34 22.60 11.85 8.38
C ARG A 34 24.00 12.35 8.03
N GLN A 35 24.23 12.73 6.77
CA GLN A 35 25.52 13.29 6.36
C GLN A 35 25.83 14.60 7.10
N LYS A 36 24.84 15.47 7.28
CA LYS A 36 24.98 16.70 8.07
C LYS A 36 25.40 16.41 9.52
N ILE A 37 24.71 15.48 10.19
CA ILE A 37 25.06 15.05 11.55
C ILE A 37 26.48 14.48 11.62
N ASN A 38 26.86 13.64 10.66
CA ASN A 38 28.21 13.06 10.61
C ASN A 38 29.30 14.13 10.44
N ARG A 39 29.05 15.17 9.63
CA ARG A 39 29.97 16.31 9.51
C ARG A 39 30.10 17.06 10.84
N MET A 40 29.01 17.27 11.56
CA MET A 40 29.03 17.91 12.89
C MET A 40 29.79 17.05 13.91
N LEU A 41 29.60 15.73 13.90
CA LEU A 41 30.35 14.80 14.74
C LEU A 41 31.85 14.79 14.43
N ALA A 42 32.23 14.87 13.16
CA ALA A 42 33.62 15.01 12.75
C ALA A 42 34.23 16.32 13.27
N ALA A 43 33.51 17.44 13.12
CA ALA A 43 33.94 18.74 13.66
C ALA A 43 34.08 18.71 15.19
N ARG A 44 33.11 18.09 15.89
CA ARG A 44 33.18 17.86 17.35
C ARG A 44 34.43 17.07 17.73
N LYS A 45 34.72 15.97 17.03
CA LYS A 45 35.91 15.14 17.27
C LYS A 45 37.20 15.95 17.13
N GLN A 46 37.29 16.81 16.12
CA GLN A 46 38.43 17.71 15.95
C GLN A 46 38.57 18.69 17.12
N LYS A 47 37.47 19.32 17.58
CA LYS A 47 37.50 20.22 18.74
C LYS A 47 37.90 19.52 20.02
N PHE A 48 37.47 18.28 20.24
CA PHE A 48 37.95 17.47 21.37
C PHE A 48 39.46 17.22 21.31
N GLY A 49 40.02 17.00 20.12
CA GLY A 49 41.48 16.92 19.95
C GLY A 49 42.19 18.21 20.35
N GLN A 50 41.65 19.36 19.94
CA GLN A 50 42.17 20.69 20.33
C GLN A 50 42.06 20.94 21.83
N TYR A 51 40.94 20.53 22.45
CA TYR A 51 40.75 20.60 23.89
C TYR A 51 41.80 19.77 24.64
N GLN A 52 42.01 18.53 24.22
CA GLN A 52 43.03 17.64 24.77
C GLN A 52 44.43 18.28 24.69
N GLN A 53 44.76 18.86 23.53
CA GLN A 53 46.03 19.56 23.34
C GLN A 53 46.14 20.79 24.25
N SER A 54 45.07 21.58 24.37
CA SER A 54 45.04 22.76 25.24
C SER A 54 45.20 22.42 26.73
N LEU A 55 44.72 21.26 27.17
CA LEU A 55 44.93 20.79 28.55
C LEU A 55 46.39 20.44 28.85
N SER A 56 47.14 20.01 27.82
CA SER A 56 48.56 19.67 27.97
C SER A 56 49.50 20.89 27.94
N GLN A 57 49.00 22.09 27.60
CA GLN A 57 49.79 23.30 27.55
C GLN A 57 50.02 23.87 28.95
N HIS A 58 51.29 24.07 29.29
CA HIS A 58 51.73 24.63 30.56
C HIS A 58 52.73 25.75 30.28
N THR A 59 52.25 26.97 30.02
CA THR A 59 53.14 28.08 29.63
C THR A 59 53.63 28.91 30.82
N GLY A 60 53.31 28.50 32.05
CA GLY A 60 53.75 29.18 33.26
C GLY A 60 55.24 29.00 33.54
N ILE A 61 55.83 29.95 34.26
CA ILE A 61 57.28 30.03 34.55
C ILE A 61 57.85 28.78 35.24
N PHE A 62 57.01 27.98 35.90
CA PHE A 62 57.39 26.74 36.58
C PHE A 62 56.73 25.48 35.98
N GLY A 63 56.28 25.55 34.73
CA GLY A 63 55.53 24.44 34.11
C GLY A 63 54.11 24.26 34.67
N PHE A 64 53.57 25.29 35.31
CA PHE A 64 52.16 25.34 35.71
C PHE A 64 51.29 25.88 34.58
N GLN A 65 50.00 25.50 34.59
CA GLN A 65 49.00 26.12 33.73
C GLN A 65 48.80 27.58 34.14
N THR A 66 48.74 28.46 33.15
CA THR A 66 48.38 29.86 33.36
C THR A 66 46.87 30.05 33.32
N LYS A 67 46.40 31.21 33.80
CA LYS A 67 44.98 31.59 33.66
C LYS A 67 44.53 31.63 32.21
N ASP A 68 45.41 32.02 31.29
CA ASP A 68 45.11 32.10 29.86
C ASP A 68 44.98 30.70 29.24
N ASP A 69 45.81 29.73 29.66
CA ASP A 69 45.70 28.33 29.25
C ASP A 69 44.34 27.73 29.68
N ILE A 70 43.92 28.01 30.92
CA ILE A 70 42.62 27.57 31.46
C ILE A 70 41.47 28.25 30.71
N ARG A 71 41.58 29.56 30.42
CA ARG A 71 40.54 30.29 29.68
C ARG A 71 40.37 29.76 28.25
N ARG A 72 41.48 29.41 27.60
CA ARG A 72 41.49 28.80 26.27
C ARG A 72 40.79 27.44 26.28
N SER A 73 41.17 26.55 27.20
CA SER A 73 40.56 25.22 27.30
C SER A 73 39.06 25.30 27.64
N ALA A 74 38.66 26.18 28.55
CA ALA A 74 37.25 26.44 28.86
C ALA A 74 36.47 26.99 27.65
N GLY A 75 37.08 27.86 26.83
CA GLY A 75 36.50 28.35 25.59
C GLY A 75 36.21 27.23 24.60
N ILE A 76 37.20 26.33 24.38
CA ILE A 76 37.03 25.17 23.50
C ILE A 76 35.92 24.24 24.02
N LEU A 77 35.87 24.01 25.34
CA LEU A 77 34.83 23.19 25.95
C LEU A 77 33.42 23.77 25.75
N MET A 78 33.28 25.10 25.85
CA MET A 78 32.01 25.78 25.59
C MET A 78 31.59 25.68 24.11
N GLU A 79 32.55 25.74 23.18
CA GLU A 79 32.26 25.49 21.77
C GLU A 79 31.86 24.05 21.46
N ILE A 80 32.47 23.08 22.15
CA ILE A 80 32.07 21.67 22.08
C ILE A 80 30.62 21.54 22.55
N SER A 81 30.27 22.09 23.71
CA SER A 81 28.90 22.04 24.25
C SER A 81 27.87 22.65 23.28
N LYS A 82 28.18 23.80 22.67
CA LYS A 82 27.31 24.40 21.62
C LYS A 82 27.14 23.50 20.41
N THR A 83 28.21 22.79 20.02
CA THR A 83 28.16 21.82 18.91
C THR A 83 27.29 20.62 19.28
N ASP A 84 27.38 20.15 20.51
CA ASP A 84 26.59 19.01 21.03
C ASP A 84 25.10 19.35 21.06
N ASP A 85 24.73 20.54 21.54
CA ASP A 85 23.34 21.02 21.48
C ASP A 85 22.80 21.07 20.05
N ALA A 86 23.63 21.51 19.10
CA ALA A 86 23.25 21.51 17.70
C ALA A 86 23.07 20.08 17.16
N ILE A 87 23.98 19.16 17.49
CA ILE A 87 23.88 17.73 17.11
C ILE A 87 22.58 17.14 17.67
N PHE A 88 22.24 17.41 18.93
CA PHE A 88 21.01 16.89 19.55
C PHE A 88 19.75 17.39 18.85
N ARG A 89 19.71 18.67 18.44
CA ARG A 89 18.59 19.19 17.64
C ARG A 89 18.44 18.44 16.31
N GLU A 90 19.53 18.23 15.59
CA GLU A 90 19.50 17.54 14.30
C GLU A 90 19.14 16.05 14.44
N LEU A 91 19.59 15.39 15.51
CA LEU A 91 19.21 14.02 15.85
C LEU A 91 17.72 13.90 16.20
N LYS A 92 17.17 14.88 16.93
CA LYS A 92 15.73 14.91 17.24
C LYS A 92 14.90 14.98 15.97
N ILE A 93 15.26 15.85 15.03
CA ILE A 93 14.61 15.95 13.71
C ILE A 93 14.66 14.60 12.98
N LEU A 94 15.81 13.91 13.01
CA LEU A 94 15.97 12.61 12.37
C LEU A 94 15.07 11.52 13.00
N LEU A 95 14.91 11.54 14.33
CA LEU A 95 14.04 10.62 15.05
C LEU A 95 12.56 10.90 14.77
N GLU A 96 12.14 12.16 14.82
CA GLU A 96 10.76 12.57 14.50
C GLU A 96 10.38 12.17 13.08
N TYR A 97 11.31 12.33 12.12
CA TYR A 97 11.12 11.89 10.75
C TYR A 97 10.90 10.38 10.64
N ARG A 98 11.72 9.57 11.34
CA ARG A 98 11.55 8.11 11.37
C ARG A 98 10.20 7.72 11.97
N ASP A 99 9.81 8.36 13.06
CA ASP A 99 8.56 8.06 13.75
C ASP A 99 7.35 8.45 12.88
N PHE A 100 7.46 9.55 12.12
CA PHE A 100 6.47 9.93 11.12
C PHE A 100 6.33 8.87 10.03
N GLN A 101 7.45 8.42 9.44
CA GLN A 101 7.46 7.38 8.40
C GLN A 101 6.85 6.07 8.93
N GLN A 102 7.17 5.68 10.16
CA GLN A 102 6.60 4.49 10.78
C GLN A 102 5.07 4.60 10.94
N LYS A 103 4.58 5.76 11.40
CA LYS A 103 3.13 6.01 11.51
C LYS A 103 2.45 5.99 10.16
N GLN A 104 3.08 6.57 9.13
CA GLN A 104 2.54 6.57 7.77
C GLN A 104 2.39 5.14 7.22
N ILE A 105 3.39 4.29 7.42
CA ILE A 105 3.33 2.87 7.03
C ILE A 105 2.21 2.14 7.77
N GLN A 106 2.10 2.35 9.09
CA GLN A 106 1.04 1.73 9.90
C GLN A 106 -0.35 2.16 9.45
N ASN A 107 -0.56 3.46 9.24
CA ASN A 107 -1.83 3.99 8.77
C ASN A 107 -2.18 3.45 7.38
N HIS A 108 -1.23 3.43 6.45
CA HIS A 108 -1.46 2.90 5.11
C HIS A 108 -1.80 1.41 5.12
N SER A 109 -1.13 0.62 5.97
CA SER A 109 -1.46 -0.79 6.19
C SER A 109 -2.89 -0.94 6.72
N HIS A 110 -3.28 -0.14 7.71
CA HIS A 110 -4.60 -0.19 8.31
C HIS A 110 -5.71 0.24 7.32
N GLU A 111 -5.46 1.26 6.51
CA GLU A 111 -6.34 1.69 5.43
C GLU A 111 -6.50 0.59 4.38
N ALA A 112 -5.42 -0.08 4.00
CA ALA A 112 -5.45 -1.19 3.05
C ALA A 112 -6.22 -2.41 3.60
N GLU A 113 -6.02 -2.76 4.86
CA GLU A 113 -6.80 -3.80 5.56
C GLU A 113 -8.29 -3.46 5.58
N THR A 114 -8.63 -2.23 5.98
CA THR A 114 -10.02 -1.76 6.03
C THR A 114 -10.68 -1.80 4.63
N ALA A 115 -9.95 -1.38 3.60
CA ALA A 115 -10.41 -1.46 2.22
C ALA A 115 -10.62 -2.91 1.78
N ASN A 116 -9.68 -3.80 2.11
CA ASN A 116 -9.79 -5.22 1.79
C ASN A 116 -11.00 -5.87 2.47
N ASP A 117 -11.23 -5.58 3.75
CA ASP A 117 -12.41 -6.05 4.48
C ASP A 117 -13.72 -5.55 3.84
N ALA A 118 -13.74 -4.29 3.39
CA ALA A 118 -14.88 -3.73 2.67
C ALA A 118 -15.11 -4.44 1.33
N TYR A 119 -14.04 -4.68 0.55
CA TYR A 119 -14.13 -5.44 -0.70
C TYR A 119 -14.61 -6.87 -0.47
N LEU A 120 -14.12 -7.55 0.57
CA LEU A 120 -14.56 -8.89 0.92
C LEU A 120 -16.06 -8.94 1.25
N LYS A 121 -16.57 -7.94 1.99
CA LYS A 121 -18.01 -7.80 2.25
C LYS A 121 -18.81 -7.60 0.96
N VAL A 122 -18.33 -6.77 0.05
CA VAL A 122 -19.00 -6.56 -1.25
C VAL A 122 -18.99 -7.84 -2.08
N VAL A 123 -17.85 -8.54 -2.15
CA VAL A 123 -17.73 -9.81 -2.88
C VAL A 123 -18.68 -10.87 -2.31
N THR A 124 -18.73 -11.03 -0.99
CA THR A 124 -19.65 -12.00 -0.35
C THR A 124 -21.11 -11.63 -0.59
N HIS A 125 -21.46 -10.34 -0.53
CA HIS A 125 -22.81 -9.88 -0.86
C HIS A 125 -23.19 -10.18 -2.32
N LEU A 126 -22.29 -9.90 -3.27
CA LEU A 126 -22.50 -10.20 -4.68
C LEU A 126 -22.64 -11.71 -4.93
N GLN A 127 -21.86 -12.54 -4.23
CA GLN A 127 -21.99 -13.99 -4.29
C GLN A 127 -23.37 -14.45 -3.79
N GLN A 128 -23.85 -13.92 -2.66
CA GLN A 128 -25.18 -14.22 -2.14
C GLN A 128 -26.30 -13.78 -3.10
N GLN A 129 -26.19 -12.60 -3.70
CA GLN A 129 -27.14 -12.17 -4.72
C GLN A 129 -27.11 -13.09 -5.93
N ASN A 130 -25.93 -13.48 -6.40
CA ASN A 130 -25.77 -14.37 -7.55
C ASN A 130 -26.38 -15.75 -7.30
N THR A 131 -26.17 -16.33 -6.10
CA THR A 131 -26.79 -17.62 -5.74
C THR A 131 -28.31 -17.49 -5.67
N HIS A 132 -28.83 -16.42 -5.07
CA HIS A 132 -30.26 -16.15 -5.02
C HIS A 132 -30.87 -15.98 -6.42
N LEU A 133 -30.26 -15.18 -7.30
CA LEU A 133 -30.68 -15.00 -8.69
C LEU A 133 -30.68 -16.32 -9.47
N LYS A 134 -29.63 -17.14 -9.32
CA LYS A 134 -29.57 -18.47 -9.95
C LYS A 134 -30.70 -19.37 -9.46
N GLN A 135 -31.03 -19.32 -8.17
CA GLN A 135 -32.13 -20.09 -7.62
C GLN A 135 -33.47 -19.62 -8.17
N GLN A 136 -33.72 -18.31 -8.23
CA GLN A 136 -34.94 -17.76 -8.83
C GLN A 136 -35.10 -18.16 -10.31
N VAL A 137 -34.01 -18.12 -11.09
CA VAL A 137 -34.03 -18.56 -12.49
C VAL A 137 -34.37 -20.05 -12.60
N LYS A 138 -33.80 -20.88 -11.71
CA LYS A 138 -34.08 -22.32 -11.68
C LYS A 138 -35.55 -22.59 -11.33
N GLU A 139 -36.07 -21.96 -10.28
CA GLU A 139 -37.47 -22.09 -9.86
C GLU A 139 -38.42 -21.61 -10.96
N ALA A 140 -38.14 -20.49 -11.62
CA ALA A 140 -38.93 -20.00 -12.74
C ALA A 140 -38.93 -20.98 -13.94
N GLY A 141 -37.78 -21.59 -14.24
CA GLY A 141 -37.66 -22.62 -15.28
C GLY A 141 -38.46 -23.89 -14.94
N GLU A 142 -38.40 -24.36 -13.70
CA GLU A 142 -39.17 -25.51 -13.22
C GLU A 142 -40.68 -25.23 -13.28
N HIS A 143 -41.13 -24.04 -12.86
CA HIS A 143 -42.53 -23.61 -12.99
C HIS A 143 -42.99 -23.53 -14.44
N PHE A 144 -42.14 -23.04 -15.35
CA PHE A 144 -42.46 -22.97 -16.77
C PHE A 144 -42.61 -24.38 -17.38
N ALA A 145 -41.67 -25.29 -17.08
CA ALA A 145 -41.72 -26.68 -17.54
C ALA A 145 -42.95 -27.42 -17.00
N ALA A 146 -43.28 -27.25 -15.72
CA ALA A 146 -44.48 -27.84 -15.12
C ALA A 146 -45.76 -27.33 -15.81
N ARG A 147 -45.84 -26.02 -16.06
CA ARG A 147 -46.98 -25.41 -16.75
C ARG A 147 -47.10 -25.90 -18.20
N GLN A 148 -45.96 -26.02 -18.90
CA GLN A 148 -45.92 -26.56 -20.27
C GLN A 148 -46.39 -28.01 -20.32
N ASN A 149 -45.98 -28.85 -19.36
CA ASN A 149 -46.43 -30.24 -19.26
C ASN A 149 -47.94 -30.33 -19.00
N ILE A 150 -48.50 -29.46 -18.15
CA ILE A 150 -49.95 -29.40 -17.91
C ILE A 150 -50.70 -29.03 -19.20
N TYR A 151 -50.25 -27.99 -19.92
CA TYR A 151 -50.88 -27.62 -21.19
C TYR A 151 -50.80 -28.74 -22.24
N LEU A 152 -49.66 -29.43 -22.35
CA LEU A 152 -49.50 -30.60 -23.22
C LEU A 152 -50.49 -31.73 -22.85
N ALA A 153 -50.62 -32.05 -21.57
CA ALA A 153 -51.55 -33.06 -21.10
C ALA A 153 -53.01 -32.70 -21.45
N VAL A 154 -53.41 -31.44 -21.27
CA VAL A 154 -54.76 -30.95 -21.63
C VAL A 154 -55.02 -31.09 -23.13
N ILE A 155 -54.05 -30.71 -23.98
CA ILE A 155 -54.19 -30.82 -25.44
C ILE A 155 -54.34 -32.28 -25.86
N VAL A 156 -53.52 -33.19 -25.31
CA VAL A 156 -53.61 -34.64 -25.60
C VAL A 156 -54.96 -35.20 -25.16
N PHE A 157 -55.45 -34.82 -23.98
CA PHE A 157 -56.74 -35.28 -23.46
C PHE A 157 -57.91 -34.78 -24.33
N MET A 158 -57.85 -33.53 -24.76
CA MET A 158 -58.85 -32.94 -25.65
C MET A 158 -58.85 -33.63 -27.01
N GLY A 159 -57.67 -33.89 -27.59
CA GLY A 159 -57.51 -34.65 -28.84
C GLY A 159 -58.05 -36.08 -28.74
N ALA A 160 -57.73 -36.78 -27.65
CA ALA A 160 -58.23 -38.14 -27.38
C ALA A 160 -59.76 -38.18 -27.25
N SER A 161 -60.35 -37.20 -26.57
CA SER A 161 -61.80 -37.06 -26.43
C SER A 161 -62.50 -36.86 -27.78
N ILE A 162 -61.94 -35.99 -28.64
CA ILE A 162 -62.45 -35.75 -30.00
C ILE A 162 -62.36 -37.03 -30.86
N LEU A 163 -61.22 -37.73 -30.81
CA LEU A 163 -61.03 -39.01 -31.52
C LEU A 163 -62.03 -40.08 -31.06
N LEU A 164 -62.27 -40.20 -29.75
CA LEU A 164 -63.28 -41.11 -29.19
C LEU A 164 -64.69 -40.79 -29.71
N LEU A 165 -65.08 -39.52 -29.74
CA LEU A 165 -66.38 -39.10 -30.27
C LEU A 165 -66.53 -39.42 -31.77
N LEU A 166 -65.48 -39.22 -32.56
CA LEU A 166 -65.47 -39.55 -33.99
C LEU A 166 -65.55 -41.07 -34.24
N LEU A 167 -64.80 -41.88 -33.49
CA LEU A 167 -64.86 -43.33 -33.57
C LEU A 167 -66.24 -43.88 -33.17
N ARG A 168 -66.85 -43.30 -32.13
CA ARG A 168 -68.20 -43.69 -31.68
C ARG A 168 -69.28 -43.32 -32.70
N LYS A 169 -69.17 -42.15 -33.33
CA LYS A 169 -70.08 -41.72 -34.42
C LYS A 169 -70.00 -42.64 -35.64
N ASN A 170 -68.81 -43.12 -36.00
CA ASN A 170 -68.65 -44.02 -37.15
C ASN A 170 -69.17 -45.45 -36.88
N ARG A 171 -69.14 -45.92 -35.62
CA ARG A 171 -69.71 -47.23 -35.24
C ARG A 171 -71.24 -47.29 -35.20
N VAL A 172 -71.92 -46.15 -35.05
CA VAL A 172 -73.41 -46.08 -35.04
C VAL A 172 -73.99 -45.99 -36.46
N LYS A 173 -73.15 -45.78 -37.48
CA LYS A 173 -73.54 -45.70 -38.89
C LYS A 173 -73.17 -46.93 -39.74
N ALA A 174 -72.61 -47.97 -39.12
CA ALA A 174 -72.39 -49.28 -39.74
C ALA A 174 -73.43 -50.26 -39.20
#